data_AF-A0A089MWH1-F1
#
_entry.id   AF-A0A089MWH1-F1
#
_cell.length_a   1.000
_cell.length_b   1.000
_cell.length_c   1.000
_cell.angle_alpha   90.00
_cell.angle_beta   90.00
_cell.angle_gamma   90.00
#
_symmetry.space_group_name_H-M   'P 1'
#
loop_
_entity.id
_entity.type
_entity.pdbx_description
1 polymer ?
#
loop_
_entity_poly.entity_id
_entity_poly.type
_entity_poly.pdbx_seq_one_letter_code
_entity_poly.pdbx_strand_id
1 'polypeptide(L)'
;MVAVRRFWHVGINVTDMDATIEFYEKIGFEVIQDKELEDANLARAFMFEGASKLRFAHMRLPNGSADEALLDLIQWHDDRAKGRAEGDLIHPGLCRFSILTDDIQAEYVRLSDLGVEFLTEPQAVMDPDGVKGWKLLFARDPDGTLFHFVELIGVPATVG
;
A
#
# COMPACT_ATOMS: atom_id res chain seq x y z
N MET A 1 6.14 -31.89 -5.28
CA MET A 1 5.67 -31.13 -4.11
C MET A 1 5.37 -29.72 -4.58
N VAL A 2 4.17 -29.19 -4.36
CA VAL A 2 3.83 -27.81 -4.74
C VAL A 2 4.32 -26.90 -3.61
N ALA A 3 5.13 -25.88 -3.94
CA ALA A 3 5.72 -24.97 -2.97
C ALA A 3 5.04 -23.60 -3.01
N VAL A 4 4.72 -23.05 -1.84
CA VAL A 4 4.39 -21.63 -1.67
C VAL A 4 5.67 -20.84 -1.89
N ARG A 5 5.65 -19.86 -2.82
CA ARG A 5 6.88 -19.22 -3.31
C ARG A 5 7.23 -17.93 -2.57
N ARG A 6 6.27 -17.01 -2.46
CA ARG A 6 6.45 -15.68 -1.86
C ARG A 6 5.12 -15.03 -1.55
N PHE A 7 5.17 -13.95 -0.76
CA PHE A 7 4.10 -12.98 -0.68
C PHE A 7 3.99 -12.23 -2.01
N TRP A 8 2.81 -12.21 -2.63
CA TRP A 8 2.67 -11.75 -4.01
C TRP A 8 2.19 -10.29 -4.10
N HIS A 9 1.11 -9.95 -3.39
CA HIS A 9 0.57 -8.60 -3.38
C HIS A 9 -0.19 -8.28 -2.09
N VAL A 10 -0.43 -6.99 -1.86
CA VAL A 10 -1.50 -6.46 -1.01
C VAL A 10 -2.55 -5.85 -1.94
N GLY A 11 -3.80 -6.30 -1.83
CA GLY A 11 -4.92 -5.74 -2.61
C GLY A 11 -5.68 -4.68 -1.83
N ILE A 12 -5.95 -3.54 -2.45
CA ILE A 12 -6.79 -2.46 -1.91
C ILE A 12 -7.84 -2.05 -2.95
N ASN A 13 -9.05 -1.77 -2.48
CA ASN A 13 -10.10 -1.25 -3.34
C ASN A 13 -10.03 0.28 -3.34
N VAL A 14 -10.26 0.89 -4.50
CA VAL A 14 -10.15 2.33 -4.70
C VAL A 14 -11.34 2.87 -5.48
N THR A 15 -11.70 4.12 -5.24
CA THR A 15 -12.86 4.75 -5.92
C THR A 15 -12.47 5.49 -7.19
N ASP A 16 -11.22 5.99 -7.26
CA ASP A 16 -10.65 6.69 -8.41
C ASP A 16 -9.23 6.16 -8.69
N MET A 17 -9.10 5.31 -9.70
CA MET A 17 -7.83 4.68 -10.06
C MET A 17 -6.77 5.72 -10.47
N ASP A 18 -7.14 6.77 -11.21
CA ASP A 18 -6.16 7.72 -11.72
C ASP A 18 -5.59 8.58 -10.59
N ALA A 19 -6.46 9.07 -9.70
CA ALA A 19 -6.04 9.81 -8.51
C ALA A 19 -5.19 8.96 -7.55
N THR A 20 -5.52 7.68 -7.44
CA THR A 20 -4.78 6.73 -6.59
C THR A 20 -3.41 6.40 -7.17
N ILE A 21 -3.31 6.15 -8.48
CA ILE A 21 -2.03 5.93 -9.15
C ILE A 21 -1.13 7.16 -8.95
N GLU A 22 -1.63 8.37 -9.21
CA GLU A 22 -0.86 9.61 -9.01
C GLU A 22 -0.37 9.74 -7.55
N PHE A 23 -1.20 9.37 -6.58
CA PHE A 23 -0.83 9.37 -5.17
C PHE A 23 0.33 8.42 -4.87
N TYR A 24 0.26 7.16 -5.32
CA TYR A 24 1.34 6.19 -5.07
C TYR A 24 2.59 6.43 -5.92
N GLU A 25 2.47 7.08 -7.08
CA GLU A 25 3.63 7.55 -7.85
C GLU A 25 4.42 8.62 -7.09
N LYS A 26 3.76 9.54 -6.36
CA LYS A 26 4.46 10.50 -5.47
C LYS A 26 5.31 9.81 -4.41
N ILE A 27 4.82 8.67 -3.91
CA ILE A 27 5.51 7.81 -2.93
C ILE A 27 6.69 7.07 -3.57
N GLY A 28 6.68 6.87 -4.89
CA GLY A 28 7.75 6.24 -5.65
C GLY A 28 7.40 4.87 -6.22
N PHE A 29 6.12 4.47 -6.20
CA PHE A 29 5.68 3.29 -6.92
C PHE A 29 5.63 3.55 -8.43
N GLU A 30 5.88 2.50 -9.20
CA GLU A 30 5.73 2.49 -10.66
C GLU A 30 4.58 1.56 -11.07
N VAL A 31 3.83 1.96 -12.10
CA VAL A 31 2.77 1.13 -12.69
C VAL A 31 3.39 0.00 -13.51
N ILE A 32 3.07 -1.24 -13.15
CA ILE A 32 3.49 -2.46 -13.86
C ILE A 32 2.43 -2.88 -14.90
N GLN A 33 1.16 -2.71 -14.57
CA GLN A 33 0.04 -2.88 -15.48
C GLN A 33 -1.16 -2.10 -14.99
N ASP A 34 -2.02 -1.72 -15.92
CA ASP A 34 -3.29 -1.05 -15.69
C ASP A 34 -4.27 -1.50 -16.78
N LYS A 35 -5.37 -2.14 -16.39
CA LYS A 35 -6.30 -2.80 -17.31
C LYS A 35 -7.73 -2.73 -16.82
N GLU A 36 -8.64 -2.57 -17.77
CA GLU A 36 -10.06 -2.87 -17.59
C GLU A 36 -10.29 -4.37 -17.81
N LEU A 37 -11.08 -4.99 -16.93
CA LEU A 37 -11.48 -6.37 -17.01
C LEU A 37 -13.00 -6.47 -16.94
N GLU A 38 -13.59 -7.12 -17.94
CA GLU A 38 -15.01 -7.46 -17.99
C GLU A 38 -15.11 -8.97 -18.22
N ASP A 39 -15.53 -9.72 -17.20
CA ASP A 39 -15.62 -11.18 -17.27
C ASP A 39 -16.76 -11.66 -16.35
N ALA A 40 -17.66 -12.49 -16.90
CA ALA A 40 -18.78 -13.05 -16.15
C ALA A 40 -18.35 -13.95 -14.98
N ASN A 41 -17.11 -14.46 -14.99
CA ASN A 41 -16.53 -15.23 -13.89
C ASN A 41 -16.10 -14.37 -12.70
N LEU A 42 -16.04 -13.04 -12.82
CA LEU A 42 -15.66 -12.16 -11.71
C LEU A 42 -16.57 -12.37 -10.51
N ALA A 43 -17.88 -12.49 -10.72
CA ALA A 43 -18.84 -12.76 -9.64
C ALA A 43 -18.50 -14.04 -8.86
N ARG A 44 -18.06 -15.09 -9.57
CA ARG A 44 -17.63 -16.35 -8.94
C ARG A 44 -16.27 -16.21 -8.25
N ALA A 45 -15.32 -15.54 -8.89
CA ALA A 45 -13.96 -15.39 -8.38
C ALA A 45 -13.89 -14.52 -7.12
N PHE A 46 -14.66 -13.43 -7.09
CA PHE A 46 -14.70 -12.47 -5.98
C PHE A 46 -15.90 -12.69 -5.03
N MET A 47 -16.68 -13.73 -5.28
CA MET A 47 -17.75 -14.23 -4.39
C MET A 47 -18.87 -13.21 -4.11
N PHE A 48 -19.20 -12.33 -5.06
CA PHE A 48 -20.35 -11.44 -4.92
C PHE A 48 -21.12 -11.27 -6.24
N GLU A 49 -22.45 -11.26 -6.13
CA GLU A 49 -23.33 -11.08 -7.29
C GLU A 49 -23.23 -9.66 -7.86
N GLY A 50 -23.25 -9.56 -9.19
CA GLY A 50 -23.13 -8.29 -9.92
C GLY A 50 -21.70 -7.92 -10.33
N ALA A 51 -20.67 -8.58 -9.78
CA ALA A 51 -19.29 -8.37 -10.20
C ALA A 51 -19.12 -8.78 -11.67
N SER A 52 -19.03 -7.78 -12.54
CA SER A 52 -18.99 -7.98 -14.00
C SER A 52 -17.90 -7.15 -14.65
N LYS A 53 -17.49 -6.04 -14.03
CA LYS A 53 -16.46 -5.16 -14.55
C LYS A 53 -15.66 -4.50 -13.43
N LEU A 54 -14.35 -4.40 -13.62
CA LEU A 54 -13.42 -3.66 -12.76
C LEU A 54 -12.28 -3.08 -13.58
N ARG A 55 -11.62 -2.03 -13.08
CA ARG A 55 -10.26 -1.64 -13.48
C ARG A 55 -9.29 -2.09 -12.40
N PHE A 56 -8.15 -2.62 -12.77
CA PHE A 56 -7.10 -2.93 -11.81
C PHE A 56 -5.74 -2.44 -12.27
N ALA A 57 -4.91 -2.04 -11.32
CA ALA A 57 -3.52 -1.68 -11.57
C ALA A 57 -2.60 -2.37 -10.58
N HIS A 58 -1.51 -2.94 -11.06
CA HIS A 58 -0.44 -3.41 -10.18
C HIS A 58 0.67 -2.36 -10.16
N MET A 59 1.06 -1.95 -8.97
CA MET A 59 2.15 -1.04 -8.75
C MET A 59 3.27 -1.70 -7.94
N ARG A 60 4.50 -1.23 -8.13
CA ARG A 60 5.69 -1.78 -7.46
C ARG A 60 6.72 -0.69 -7.17
N LEU A 61 7.44 -0.80 -6.06
CA LEU A 61 8.62 0.02 -5.81
C LEU A 61 9.82 -0.46 -6.65
N PRO A 62 10.54 0.43 -7.35
CA PRO A 62 11.64 0.06 -8.24
C PRO A 62 12.93 -0.27 -7.46
N ASN A 63 12.94 -1.39 -6.74
CA ASN A 63 14.08 -1.85 -5.93
C ASN A 63 15.01 -2.84 -6.66
N GLY A 64 14.88 -2.96 -7.99
CA GLY A 64 15.67 -3.88 -8.80
C GLY A 64 15.23 -5.35 -8.74
N SER A 65 14.23 -5.70 -7.93
CA SER A 65 13.69 -7.06 -7.84
C SER A 65 12.37 -7.21 -8.59
N ALA A 66 12.34 -8.13 -9.57
CA ALA A 66 11.09 -8.52 -10.23
C ALA A 66 10.14 -9.31 -9.30
N ASP A 67 10.62 -9.72 -8.13
CA ASP A 67 9.87 -10.46 -7.11
C ASP A 67 9.37 -9.59 -5.96
N GLU A 68 9.59 -8.27 -6.02
CA GLU A 68 8.99 -7.33 -5.07
C GLU A 68 7.46 -7.47 -5.06
N ALA A 69 6.89 -7.36 -3.86
CA ALA A 69 5.45 -7.45 -3.67
C ALA A 69 4.76 -6.30 -4.40
N LEU A 70 3.56 -6.58 -4.91
CA LEU A 70 2.77 -5.60 -5.64
C LEU A 70 1.77 -4.93 -4.70
N LEU A 71 1.51 -3.65 -4.95
CA LEU A 71 0.27 -3.01 -4.53
C LEU A 71 -0.75 -3.23 -5.66
N ASP A 72 -1.79 -4.01 -5.38
CA ASP A 72 -2.87 -4.33 -6.32
C ASP A 72 -4.05 -3.39 -6.04
N LEU A 73 -4.26 -2.42 -6.93
CA LEU A 73 -5.34 -1.46 -6.87
C LEU A 73 -6.53 -2.00 -7.64
N ILE A 74 -7.72 -2.00 -7.04
CA ILE A 74 -8.94 -2.51 -7.66
C ILE A 74 -10.04 -1.46 -7.58
N GLN A 75 -10.45 -0.94 -8.73
CA GLN A 75 -11.62 -0.08 -8.85
C GLN A 75 -12.81 -0.89 -9.40
N TRP A 76 -13.80 -1.11 -8.55
CA TRP A 76 -15.05 -1.76 -8.94
C TRP A 76 -16.02 -0.77 -9.56
N HIS A 77 -16.65 -1.15 -10.67
CA HIS A 77 -17.76 -0.40 -11.25
C HIS A 77 -19.09 -0.85 -10.62
N ASP A 78 -19.21 -0.66 -9.30
CA ASP A 78 -20.35 -1.09 -8.48
C ASP A 78 -20.70 -0.04 -7.41
N ASP A 79 -22.00 0.18 -7.15
CA ASP A 79 -22.46 1.19 -6.19
C ASP A 79 -22.02 0.92 -4.75
N ARG A 80 -21.77 -0.33 -4.38
CA ARG A 80 -21.26 -0.73 -3.05
C ARG A 80 -19.81 -0.33 -2.84
N ALA A 81 -19.06 -0.12 -3.92
CA ALA A 81 -17.65 0.24 -3.86
C ALA A 81 -17.43 1.74 -3.59
N LYS A 82 -18.49 2.47 -3.22
CA LYS A 82 -18.43 3.87 -2.80
C LYS A 82 -18.14 3.94 -1.29
N GLY A 83 -17.29 4.89 -0.89
CA GLY A 83 -17.05 5.19 0.52
C GLY A 83 -15.57 5.28 0.83
N ARG A 84 -15.24 5.22 2.13
CA ARG A 84 -13.86 5.22 2.61
C ARG A 84 -13.50 3.83 3.14
N ALA A 85 -12.21 3.50 3.13
CA ALA A 85 -11.71 2.28 3.75
C ALA A 85 -12.07 2.23 5.25
N GLU A 86 -12.52 1.07 5.73
CA GLU A 86 -13.07 0.88 7.08
C GLU A 86 -12.01 0.43 8.13
N GLY A 87 -10.72 0.47 7.78
CA GLY A 87 -9.61 -0.01 8.63
C GLY A 87 -9.03 1.02 9.61
N ASP A 88 -8.60 0.53 10.78
CA ASP A 88 -7.82 1.29 11.76
C ASP A 88 -6.66 0.49 12.38
N LEU A 89 -6.02 1.07 13.41
CA LEU A 89 -4.82 0.52 14.04
C LEU A 89 -5.07 -0.57 15.09
N ILE A 90 -6.32 -0.78 15.52
CA ILE A 90 -6.64 -1.60 16.69
C ILE A 90 -7.52 -2.79 16.32
N HIS A 91 -8.44 -2.62 15.37
CA HIS A 91 -9.37 -3.69 15.01
C HIS A 91 -8.69 -4.79 14.15
N PRO A 92 -8.99 -6.08 14.40
CA PRO A 92 -8.47 -7.18 13.59
C PRO A 92 -8.85 -7.09 12.11
N GLY A 93 -7.93 -7.42 11.20
CA GLY A 93 -8.17 -7.46 9.74
C GLY A 93 -6.96 -7.03 8.92
N LEU A 94 -7.18 -6.63 7.66
CA LEU A 94 -6.20 -5.85 6.90
C LEU A 94 -6.15 -4.44 7.48
N CYS A 95 -5.30 -4.23 8.49
CA CYS A 95 -5.22 -2.97 9.22
C CYS A 95 -4.47 -1.89 8.43
N ARG A 96 -3.34 -2.28 7.83
CA ARG A 96 -2.41 -1.43 7.07
C ARG A 96 -1.38 -2.26 6.33
N PHE A 97 -0.68 -1.65 5.39
CA PHE A 97 0.60 -2.15 4.86
C PHE A 97 1.76 -1.20 5.20
N SER A 98 2.98 -1.71 5.11
CA SER A 98 4.21 -1.00 5.51
C SER A 98 5.15 -0.83 4.33
N ILE A 99 5.76 0.35 4.23
CA ILE A 99 6.78 0.69 3.24
C ILE A 99 8.10 0.96 3.98
N LEU A 100 9.16 0.25 3.62
CA LEU A 100 10.48 0.47 4.21
C LEU A 100 11.17 1.68 3.56
N THR A 101 11.75 2.57 4.36
CA THR A 101 12.60 3.69 3.91
C THR A 101 13.86 3.76 4.77
N ASP A 102 14.93 4.30 4.19
CA ASP A 102 16.20 4.53 4.89
C ASP A 102 16.23 5.88 5.63
N ASP A 103 15.36 6.82 5.26
CA ASP A 103 15.26 8.14 5.90
C ASP A 103 13.80 8.60 5.95
N ILE A 104 13.14 8.29 7.06
CA ILE A 104 11.72 8.63 7.24
C ILE A 104 11.52 10.14 7.38
N GLN A 105 12.54 10.88 7.82
CA GLN A 105 12.46 12.33 8.01
C GLN A 105 12.53 13.04 6.66
N ALA A 106 13.42 12.60 5.78
CA ALA A 106 13.48 13.09 4.41
C ALA A 106 12.17 12.80 3.66
N GLU A 107 11.62 11.59 3.79
CA GLU A 107 10.35 11.25 3.15
C GLU A 107 9.17 12.04 3.73
N TYR A 108 9.13 12.28 5.03
CA TYR A 108 8.12 13.15 5.65
C TYR A 108 8.11 14.55 5.02
N VAL A 109 9.28 15.19 4.91
CA VAL A 109 9.41 16.52 4.31
C VAL A 109 9.03 16.49 2.82
N ARG A 110 9.65 15.59 2.05
CA ARG A 110 9.44 15.48 0.60
C ARG A 110 7.97 15.25 0.26
N LEU A 111 7.30 14.34 0.95
CA LEU A 111 5.91 13.99 0.65
C LEU A 111 4.92 15.03 1.18
N SER A 112 5.24 15.70 2.29
CA SER A 112 4.44 16.83 2.78
C SER A 112 4.46 17.99 1.78
N ASP A 113 5.62 18.30 1.18
CA ASP A 113 5.75 19.31 0.11
C ASP A 113 4.97 18.92 -1.16
N LEU A 114 4.75 17.63 -1.39
CA LEU A 114 3.92 17.08 -2.48
C LEU A 114 2.43 16.96 -2.11
N GLY A 115 2.02 17.43 -0.93
CA GLY A 115 0.64 17.46 -0.48
C GLY A 115 0.12 16.17 0.14
N VAL A 116 1.00 15.23 0.53
CA VAL A 116 0.59 14.05 1.30
C VAL A 116 0.32 14.45 2.75
N GLU A 117 -0.88 14.14 3.24
CA GLU A 117 -1.26 14.39 4.63
C GLU A 117 -0.87 13.21 5.53
N PHE A 118 0.01 13.49 6.49
CA PHE A 118 0.40 12.52 7.53
C PHE A 118 -0.43 12.69 8.80
N LEU A 119 -0.67 11.58 9.50
CA LEU A 119 -1.42 11.59 10.77
C LEU A 119 -0.60 12.15 11.93
N THR A 120 0.73 12.00 11.88
CA THR A 120 1.70 12.50 12.86
C THR A 120 3.03 12.80 12.18
N GLU A 121 3.90 13.54 12.87
CA GLU A 121 5.34 13.53 12.56
C GLU A 121 5.95 12.14 12.85
N PRO A 122 7.13 11.80 12.28
CA PRO A 122 7.79 10.53 12.54
C PRO A 122 8.01 10.26 14.04
N GLN A 123 7.61 9.08 14.51
CA GLN A 123 7.76 8.68 15.91
C GLN A 123 8.69 7.48 16.04
N ALA A 124 9.65 7.54 16.96
CA ALA A 124 10.57 6.45 17.25
C ALA A 124 10.05 5.56 18.39
N VAL A 125 10.17 4.24 18.21
CA VAL A 125 9.96 3.23 19.24
C VAL A 125 11.25 2.41 19.34
N MET A 126 11.83 2.38 20.54
CA MET A 126 13.08 1.68 20.81
C MET A 126 12.82 0.38 21.55
N ASP A 127 13.62 -0.63 21.25
CA ASP A 127 13.72 -1.84 22.05
C ASP A 127 14.22 -1.50 23.47
N PRO A 128 13.97 -2.36 24.48
CA PRO A 128 14.35 -2.08 25.87
C PRO A 128 15.85 -1.80 26.10
N ASP A 129 16.73 -2.28 25.23
CA ASP A 129 18.18 -2.04 25.30
C ASP A 129 18.61 -0.68 24.71
N GLY A 130 17.70 0.02 24.02
CA GLY A 130 17.94 1.29 23.36
C GLY A 130 18.85 1.23 22.14
N VAL A 131 19.20 0.04 21.65
CA VAL A 131 20.13 -0.14 20.52
C VAL A 131 19.38 -0.26 19.20
N LYS A 132 18.26 -1.00 19.21
CA LYS A 132 17.42 -1.22 18.04
C LYS A 132 16.06 -0.60 18.23
N GLY A 133 15.35 -0.43 17.12
CA GLY A 133 14.01 0.11 17.13
C GLY A 133 13.53 0.39 15.73
N TRP A 134 12.50 1.20 15.64
CA TRP A 134 11.96 1.65 14.38
C TRP A 134 11.36 3.05 14.51
N LYS A 135 11.34 3.80 13.41
CA LYS A 135 10.52 5.00 13.27
C LYS A 135 9.27 4.67 12.46
N LEU A 136 8.14 5.26 12.79
CA LEU A 136 6.87 5.10 12.08
C LEU A 136 6.33 6.45 11.63
N LEU A 137 5.72 6.46 10.45
CA LEU A 137 5.06 7.61 9.88
C LEU A 137 3.80 7.14 9.15
N PHE A 138 2.62 7.49 9.66
CA PHE A 138 1.33 7.01 9.16
C PHE A 138 0.67 8.04 8.24
N ALA A 139 0.07 7.55 7.16
CA ALA A 139 -0.73 8.35 6.23
C ALA A 139 -1.96 7.57 5.76
N ARG A 140 -2.88 8.29 5.12
CA ARG A 140 -4.01 7.69 4.42
C ARG A 140 -3.94 8.04 2.94
N ASP A 141 -4.30 7.08 2.10
CA ASP A 141 -4.49 7.32 0.67
C ASP A 141 -5.80 8.13 0.42
N PRO A 142 -6.13 8.48 -0.83
CA PRO A 142 -7.36 9.22 -1.16
C PRO A 142 -8.64 8.60 -0.59
N ASP A 143 -8.74 7.26 -0.66
CA ASP A 143 -9.89 6.47 -0.18
C ASP A 143 -9.85 6.20 1.33
N GLY A 144 -8.78 6.58 2.02
CA GLY A 144 -8.63 6.42 3.45
C GLY A 144 -7.92 5.16 3.89
N THR A 145 -7.41 4.34 2.96
CA THR A 145 -6.58 3.17 3.25
C THR A 145 -5.40 3.59 4.09
N LEU A 146 -5.24 2.95 5.24
CA LEU A 146 -4.16 3.24 6.16
C LEU A 146 -2.88 2.54 5.72
N PHE A 147 -1.79 3.29 5.63
CA PHE A 147 -0.46 2.74 5.40
C PHE A 147 0.57 3.49 6.23
N HIS A 148 1.79 2.97 6.29
CA HIS A 148 2.87 3.67 6.97
C HIS A 148 4.23 3.42 6.35
N PHE A 149 5.13 4.35 6.60
CA PHE A 149 6.55 4.15 6.41
C PHE A 149 7.17 3.58 7.69
N VAL A 150 8.25 2.83 7.52
CA VAL A 150 9.11 2.35 8.59
C VAL A 150 10.57 2.58 8.23
N GLU A 151 11.36 3.06 9.19
CA GLU A 151 12.82 3.11 9.13
C GLU A 151 13.35 2.28 10.29
N LEU A 152 14.28 1.34 10.02
CA LEU A 152 14.86 0.47 11.04
C LEU A 152 16.04 1.17 11.73
N ILE A 153 16.04 1.22 13.06
CA ILE A 153 17.11 1.80 13.86
C ILE A 153 18.06 0.69 14.32
N GLY A 154 19.37 0.91 14.21
CA GLY A 154 20.39 -0.04 14.69
C GLY A 154 20.52 -1.30 13.83
N VAL A 155 19.91 -1.31 12.65
CA VAL A 155 20.10 -2.34 11.61
C VAL A 155 20.94 -1.70 10.50
N PRO A 156 22.08 -2.30 10.10
CA PRO A 156 22.80 -1.82 8.93
C PRO A 156 21.87 -1.85 7.73
N ALA A 157 21.84 -0.78 6.93
CA ALA A 157 21.11 -0.76 5.66
C ALA A 157 21.53 -2.01 4.86
N THR A 158 20.62 -2.98 4.71
CA THR A 158 20.90 -4.16 3.91
C THR A 158 21.05 -3.70 2.47
N VAL A 159 22.29 -3.76 1.97
CA VAL A 159 22.59 -3.68 0.55
C VAL A 159 21.87 -4.84 -0.10
N GLY A 160 20.81 -4.55 -0.86
CA GLY A 160 20.18 -5.52 -1.76
C GLY A 160 21.14 -6.01 -2.83
#